data_AF-A0A812ZWE4-F1
#
_entry.id   AF-A0A812ZWE4-F1
#
_cell.length_a   1.000
_cell.length_b   1.000
_cell.length_c   1.000
_cell.angle_alpha   90.00
_cell.angle_beta   90.00
_cell.angle_gamma   90.00
#
_symmetry.space_group_name_H-M   'P 1'
#
loop_
_entity.id
_entity.type
_entity.pdbx_description
1 polymer ?
#
loop_
_entity_poly.entity_id
_entity_poly.type
_entity_poly.pdbx_seq_one_letter_code
_entity_poly.pdbx_strand_id
1 'polypeptide(L)'
;MLRAKMCQDGRSSSLTAPNGPAQQRVINAALGLSGLKAAEVSAVECHGTGTALGDPIEVGGLRGTLGDGRLDTLFLMAGKSNVGHLEGAAGALGLQKCLAIVAQLEVPPNLHLSSLNPHVELQDFNAKASTALEKLSGMVSANVGLSSFGFGGTNAHALLQSSRPHVREPPETLPALSFRRIAFPWAAPVPRLLSLKRREGSTVIFEVQVDAELVGLCSHMVYDQTCLSSALLVAFAMDACRQHAKQAVQLKNVQMVAEALAKQCSRD
;
A
#
# COMPACT_ATOMS: atom_id res chain seq x y z
N MET A 1 -21.07 1.71 3.15
CA MET A 1 -20.26 2.79 3.75
C MET A 1 -18.89 2.26 4.14
N LEU A 2 -17.82 3.01 3.86
CA LEU A 2 -16.44 2.66 4.23
C LEU A 2 -15.94 3.58 5.35
N ARG A 3 -15.29 3.01 6.37
CA ARG A 3 -14.60 3.73 7.45
C ARG A 3 -13.23 3.11 7.65
N ALA A 4 -12.18 3.92 7.70
CA ALA A 4 -10.81 3.43 7.82
C ALA A 4 -10.03 4.22 8.87
N LYS A 5 -9.09 3.54 9.51
CA LYS A 5 -8.11 4.12 10.43
C LYS A 5 -6.73 3.61 10.08
N MET A 6 -5.74 4.41 10.46
CA MET A 6 -4.33 4.06 10.37
C MET A 6 -3.63 4.31 11.69
N CYS A 7 -2.58 3.53 11.96
CA CYS A 7 -1.67 3.75 13.07
C CYS A 7 -0.25 3.31 12.69
N GLN A 8 0.69 3.45 13.62
CA GLN A 8 2.04 2.95 13.46
C GLN A 8 2.37 1.95 14.59
N ASP A 9 3.18 0.93 14.29
CA ASP A 9 3.62 -0.11 15.22
C ASP A 9 4.40 0.44 16.42
N GLY A 10 5.10 1.56 16.21
CA GLY A 10 6.00 2.22 17.13
C GLY A 10 7.30 1.43 17.28
N ARG A 11 7.78 1.33 18.53
CA ARG A 11 8.91 0.48 18.86
C ARG A 11 8.45 -0.98 18.88
N SER A 12 8.91 -1.76 17.90
CA SER A 12 8.77 -3.22 17.81
C SER A 12 10.11 -3.91 18.07
N SER A 13 10.12 -5.25 18.05
CA SER A 13 11.34 -6.07 18.26
C SER A 13 12.36 -5.94 17.13
N SER A 14 11.91 -5.59 15.93
CA SER A 14 12.75 -5.20 14.79
C SER A 14 11.94 -4.28 13.86
N LEU A 15 12.61 -3.55 12.96
CA LEU A 15 11.95 -2.62 12.03
C LEU A 15 10.79 -3.28 11.24
N THR A 16 10.91 -4.57 10.93
CA THR A 16 9.94 -5.31 10.11
C THR A 16 9.05 -6.25 10.92
N ALA A 17 9.25 -6.35 12.23
CA ALA A 17 8.43 -7.19 13.08
C ALA A 17 7.07 -6.52 13.35
N PRO A 18 5.94 -7.22 13.09
CA PRO A 18 4.61 -6.66 13.33
C PRO A 18 4.33 -6.49 14.83
N ASN A 19 3.46 -5.53 15.18
CA ASN A 19 3.08 -5.25 16.56
C ASN A 19 1.59 -5.57 16.81
N GLY A 20 1.30 -6.69 17.47
CA GLY A 20 -0.07 -7.13 17.79
C GLY A 20 -0.91 -6.06 18.53
N PRO A 21 -0.40 -5.43 19.60
CA PRO A 21 -1.10 -4.31 20.25
C PRO A 21 -1.42 -3.14 19.31
N ALA A 22 -0.56 -2.81 18.35
CA ALA A 22 -0.84 -1.78 17.35
C ALA A 22 -1.97 -2.20 16.40
N GLN A 23 -1.98 -3.47 15.98
CA GLN A 23 -3.07 -4.03 15.17
C GLN A 23 -4.41 -3.96 15.93
N GLN A 24 -4.42 -4.32 17.21
CA GLN A 24 -5.63 -4.18 18.05
C GLN A 24 -6.10 -2.72 18.13
N ARG A 25 -5.16 -1.78 18.34
CA ARG A 25 -5.49 -0.34 18.39
C ARG A 25 -6.13 0.15 17.09
N VAL A 26 -5.60 -0.20 15.92
CA VAL A 26 -6.16 0.26 14.64
C VAL A 26 -7.53 -0.37 14.36
N ILE A 27 -7.73 -1.65 14.71
CA ILE A 27 -9.03 -2.32 14.58
C ILE A 27 -10.07 -1.66 15.50
N ASN A 28 -9.74 -1.47 16.78
CA ASN A 28 -10.63 -0.79 17.74
C ASN A 28 -10.95 0.65 17.33
N ALA A 29 -9.97 1.39 16.79
CA ALA A 29 -10.19 2.73 16.30
C ALA A 29 -11.13 2.75 15.08
N ALA A 30 -11.02 1.77 14.18
CA ALA A 30 -11.93 1.62 13.04
C ALA A 30 -13.35 1.26 13.50
N LEU A 31 -13.49 0.33 14.45
CA LEU A 31 -14.78 0.00 15.08
C LEU A 31 -15.43 1.24 15.69
N GLY A 32 -14.71 1.98 16.52
CA GLY A 32 -15.19 3.23 17.14
C GLY A 32 -15.61 4.29 16.13
N LEU A 33 -14.89 4.43 15.01
CA LEU A 33 -15.26 5.35 13.92
C LEU A 33 -16.51 4.88 13.15
N SER A 34 -16.71 3.57 13.03
CA SER A 34 -17.80 2.98 12.28
C SER A 34 -19.11 2.87 13.08
N GLY A 35 -19.03 2.82 14.40
CA GLY A 35 -20.15 2.55 15.28
C GLY A 35 -20.58 1.07 15.31
N LEU A 36 -19.89 0.17 14.61
CA LEU A 36 -20.12 -1.28 14.71
C LEU A 36 -19.64 -1.82 16.06
N LYS A 37 -20.39 -2.77 16.58
CA LYS A 37 -19.92 -3.73 17.58
C LYS A 37 -19.03 -4.77 16.92
N ALA A 38 -18.07 -5.29 17.69
CA ALA A 38 -17.18 -6.36 17.28
C ALA A 38 -17.93 -7.53 16.60
N ALA A 39 -18.98 -8.04 17.26
CA ALA A 39 -19.79 -9.17 16.78
C ALA A 39 -20.52 -8.92 15.45
N GLU A 40 -20.73 -7.66 15.04
CA GLU A 40 -21.43 -7.31 13.79
C GLU A 40 -20.53 -7.46 12.55
N VAL A 41 -19.22 -7.66 12.73
CA VAL A 41 -18.29 -7.95 11.63
C VAL A 41 -18.40 -9.43 11.28
N SER A 42 -18.80 -9.74 10.04
CA SER A 42 -19.06 -11.10 9.56
C SER A 42 -17.81 -11.76 8.96
N ALA A 43 -16.94 -10.96 8.35
CA ALA A 43 -15.73 -11.46 7.71
C ALA A 43 -14.60 -10.43 7.75
N VAL A 44 -13.35 -10.89 7.64
CA VAL A 44 -12.16 -10.04 7.56
C VAL A 44 -11.22 -10.53 6.46
N GLU A 45 -10.97 -9.68 5.48
CA GLU A 45 -9.83 -9.79 4.57
C GLU A 45 -8.57 -9.36 5.32
N CYS A 46 -7.85 -10.37 5.81
CA CYS A 46 -6.60 -10.22 6.54
C CYS A 46 -5.50 -9.64 5.63
N HIS A 47 -4.49 -9.04 6.27
CA HIS A 47 -3.22 -8.78 5.62
C HIS A 47 -2.59 -10.10 5.15
N GLY A 48 -2.58 -11.14 5.98
CA GLY A 48 -2.47 -12.55 5.59
C GLY A 48 -1.39 -12.84 4.55
N THR A 49 -0.13 -12.57 4.89
CA THR A 49 1.01 -12.76 3.98
C THR A 49 1.57 -14.17 3.99
N GLY A 50 1.03 -15.07 4.83
CA GLY A 50 1.49 -16.45 4.91
C GLY A 50 2.78 -16.59 5.71
N THR A 51 3.06 -15.64 6.62
CA THR A 51 4.33 -15.62 7.36
C THR A 51 4.18 -16.38 8.67
N ALA A 52 5.20 -17.17 9.03
CA ALA A 52 5.17 -17.99 10.24
C ALA A 52 4.95 -17.17 11.53
N LEU A 53 5.48 -15.94 11.59
CA LEU A 53 5.35 -15.02 12.71
C LEU A 53 4.16 -14.06 12.59
N GLY A 54 3.92 -13.52 11.40
CA GLY A 54 2.92 -12.47 11.20
C GLY A 54 1.48 -12.99 11.29
N ASP A 55 1.19 -14.17 10.74
CA ASP A 55 -0.17 -14.72 10.74
C ASP A 55 -0.69 -14.98 12.17
N PRO A 56 0.07 -15.61 13.09
CA PRO A 56 -0.33 -15.72 14.49
C PRO A 56 -0.58 -14.37 15.18
N ILE A 57 0.26 -13.37 14.91
CA ILE A 57 0.12 -12.02 15.49
C ILE A 57 -1.15 -11.34 14.99
N GLU A 58 -1.44 -11.45 13.69
CA GLU A 58 -2.64 -10.90 13.08
C GLU A 58 -3.91 -11.55 13.62
N VAL A 59 -3.96 -12.89 13.65
CA VAL A 59 -5.11 -13.60 14.21
C VAL A 59 -5.29 -13.29 15.70
N GLY A 60 -4.20 -13.20 16.47
CA GLY A 60 -4.26 -12.77 17.86
C GLY A 60 -4.79 -11.34 18.03
N GLY A 61 -4.44 -10.43 17.12
CA GLY A 61 -4.99 -9.06 17.08
C GLY A 61 -6.49 -9.04 16.79
N LEU A 62 -6.95 -9.85 15.84
CA LEU A 62 -8.36 -10.02 15.51
C LEU A 62 -9.13 -10.65 16.67
N ARG A 63 -8.59 -11.69 17.31
CA ARG A 63 -9.19 -12.31 18.50
C ARG A 63 -9.40 -11.29 19.62
N GLY A 64 -8.37 -10.51 19.93
CA GLY A 64 -8.39 -9.50 21.01
C GLY A 64 -9.33 -8.32 20.76
N THR A 65 -9.93 -8.21 19.57
CA THR A 65 -10.80 -7.08 19.20
C THR A 65 -12.19 -7.49 18.70
N LEU A 66 -12.26 -8.57 17.93
CA LEU A 66 -13.48 -9.07 17.29
C LEU A 66 -14.03 -10.36 17.91
N GLY A 67 -13.29 -10.97 18.84
CA GLY A 67 -13.62 -12.28 19.41
C GLY A 67 -14.58 -12.26 20.59
N ASP A 68 -14.67 -11.15 21.32
CA ASP A 68 -15.48 -11.09 22.53
C ASP A 68 -16.99 -11.15 22.23
N GLY A 69 -17.72 -11.98 22.99
CA GLY A 69 -19.18 -12.12 22.93
C GLY A 69 -19.75 -12.63 21.60
N ARG A 70 -18.94 -13.31 20.77
CA ARG A 70 -19.33 -13.72 19.41
C ARG A 70 -20.07 -15.07 19.38
N LEU A 71 -21.30 -15.04 18.84
CA LEU A 71 -22.12 -16.24 18.58
C LEU A 71 -22.01 -16.73 17.12
N ASP A 72 -21.88 -15.80 16.17
CA ASP A 72 -21.78 -16.11 14.75
C ASP A 72 -20.31 -16.24 14.31
N THR A 73 -20.03 -17.19 13.41
CA THR A 73 -18.67 -17.42 12.92
C THR A 73 -18.09 -16.20 12.21
N LEU A 74 -16.88 -15.79 12.61
CA LEU A 74 -16.07 -14.80 11.90
C LEU A 74 -15.27 -15.47 10.79
N PHE A 75 -15.51 -15.11 9.54
CA PHE A 75 -14.73 -15.66 8.43
C PHE A 75 -13.43 -14.88 8.19
N LEU A 76 -12.31 -15.59 8.12
CA LEU A 76 -10.99 -15.01 7.82
C LEU A 76 -10.56 -15.39 6.42
N MET A 77 -10.16 -14.40 5.62
CA MET A 77 -9.70 -14.62 4.26
C MET A 77 -8.46 -13.80 3.89
N ALA A 78 -7.68 -14.27 2.93
CA ALA A 78 -6.50 -13.58 2.41
C ALA A 78 -6.42 -13.74 0.89
N GLY A 79 -6.75 -12.70 0.14
CA GLY A 79 -6.70 -12.66 -1.33
C GLY A 79 -5.30 -12.81 -1.91
N LYS A 80 -4.26 -12.63 -1.09
CA LYS A 80 -2.87 -12.96 -1.45
C LYS A 80 -2.70 -14.44 -1.79
N SER A 81 -3.55 -15.32 -1.26
CA SER A 81 -3.58 -16.74 -1.66
C SER A 81 -3.98 -16.94 -3.13
N ASN A 82 -4.69 -15.99 -3.76
CA ASN A 82 -5.14 -16.10 -5.15
C ASN A 82 -4.16 -15.49 -6.16
N VAL A 83 -3.55 -14.35 -5.82
CA VAL A 83 -2.80 -13.53 -6.79
C VAL A 83 -1.44 -13.06 -6.28
N GLY A 84 -0.99 -13.56 -5.11
CA GLY A 84 0.24 -13.13 -4.48
C GLY A 84 0.14 -11.75 -3.81
N HIS A 85 1.27 -11.26 -3.30
CA HIS A 85 1.33 -9.98 -2.61
C HIS A 85 1.58 -8.83 -3.59
N LEU A 86 0.53 -8.07 -3.91
CA LEU A 86 0.60 -6.94 -4.84
C LEU A 86 1.17 -5.63 -4.24
N GLU A 87 1.96 -5.74 -3.17
CA GLU A 87 2.56 -4.60 -2.44
C GLU A 87 1.61 -3.40 -2.26
N GLY A 88 1.90 -2.26 -2.89
CA GLY A 88 1.10 -1.03 -2.80
C GLY A 88 -0.35 -1.17 -3.29
N ALA A 89 -0.65 -2.19 -4.10
CA ALA A 89 -2.01 -2.49 -4.57
C ALA A 89 -2.74 -3.54 -3.70
N ALA A 90 -2.10 -4.11 -2.68
CA ALA A 90 -2.69 -5.19 -1.86
C ALA A 90 -3.99 -4.76 -1.16
N GLY A 91 -4.05 -3.52 -0.65
CA GLY A 91 -5.26 -2.98 -0.03
C GLY A 91 -6.41 -2.79 -1.01
N ALA A 92 -6.14 -2.33 -2.23
CA ALA A 92 -7.16 -2.15 -3.27
C ALA A 92 -7.77 -3.48 -3.72
N LEU A 93 -6.95 -4.51 -3.89
CA LEU A 93 -7.41 -5.87 -4.17
C LEU A 93 -8.30 -6.39 -3.04
N GLY A 94 -7.86 -6.26 -1.79
CA GLY A 94 -8.63 -6.69 -0.63
C GLY A 94 -9.98 -5.98 -0.53
N LEU A 95 -10.02 -4.68 -0.82
CA LEU A 95 -11.25 -3.90 -0.85
C LEU A 95 -12.22 -4.39 -1.94
N GLN A 96 -11.72 -4.68 -3.15
CA GLN A 96 -12.54 -5.25 -4.22
C GLN A 96 -13.19 -6.57 -3.77
N LYS A 97 -12.42 -7.44 -3.12
CA LYS A 97 -12.93 -8.72 -2.59
C LYS A 97 -13.97 -8.50 -1.49
N CYS A 98 -13.74 -7.56 -0.57
CA CYS A 98 -14.72 -7.18 0.45
C CYS A 98 -16.04 -6.70 -0.16
N LEU A 99 -15.97 -5.87 -1.21
CA LEU A 99 -17.16 -5.40 -1.95
C LEU A 99 -17.92 -6.57 -2.58
N ALA A 100 -17.21 -7.53 -3.19
CA ALA A 100 -17.84 -8.73 -3.74
C ALA A 100 -18.54 -9.57 -2.65
N ILE A 101 -17.91 -9.74 -1.48
CA ILE A 101 -18.51 -10.45 -0.33
C ILE A 101 -19.79 -9.75 0.12
N VAL A 102 -19.77 -8.42 0.27
CA VAL A 102 -20.97 -7.66 0.67
C VAL A 102 -22.08 -7.75 -0.38
N ALA A 103 -21.74 -7.75 -1.66
CA ALA A 103 -22.70 -7.81 -2.76
C ALA A 103 -23.31 -9.22 -2.94
N GLN A 104 -22.50 -10.27 -2.75
CA GLN A 104 -22.91 -11.66 -3.00
C GLN A 104 -23.34 -12.40 -1.74
N LEU A 105 -22.99 -11.88 -0.56
CA LEU A 105 -23.12 -12.56 0.73
C LEU A 105 -22.44 -13.94 0.73
N GLU A 106 -21.32 -14.03 0.02
CA GLU A 106 -20.52 -15.24 -0.15
C GLU A 106 -19.06 -14.95 0.18
N VAL A 107 -18.44 -15.83 0.95
CA VAL A 107 -17.05 -15.78 1.36
C VAL A 107 -16.25 -16.77 0.51
N PRO A 108 -15.32 -16.31 -0.34
CA PRO A 108 -14.51 -17.19 -1.17
C PRO A 108 -13.47 -17.95 -0.33
N PRO A 109 -12.99 -19.11 -0.82
CA PRO A 109 -11.99 -19.92 -0.12
C PRO A 109 -10.61 -19.25 -0.08
N ASN A 110 -9.85 -19.56 0.97
CA ASN A 110 -8.41 -19.38 0.99
C ASN A 110 -7.74 -20.51 0.21
N LEU A 111 -6.95 -20.16 -0.80
CA LEU A 111 -6.19 -21.16 -1.55
C LEU A 111 -4.96 -21.61 -0.75
N HIS A 112 -4.47 -22.81 -1.06
CA HIS A 112 -3.24 -23.39 -0.48
C HIS A 112 -3.28 -23.63 1.04
N LEU A 113 -4.44 -23.47 1.68
CA LEU A 113 -4.62 -23.74 3.10
C LEU A 113 -4.93 -25.23 3.32
N SER A 114 -3.86 -26.05 3.45
CA SER A 114 -3.98 -27.48 3.77
C SER A 114 -3.97 -27.75 5.27
N SER A 115 -3.13 -27.03 6.00
CA SER A 115 -3.06 -27.05 7.46
C SER A 115 -2.89 -25.63 7.99
N LEU A 116 -3.52 -25.34 9.13
CA LEU A 116 -3.31 -24.08 9.84
C LEU A 116 -1.91 -24.05 10.47
N ASN A 117 -1.36 -22.85 10.57
CA ASN A 117 -0.17 -22.61 11.40
C ASN A 117 -0.49 -23.05 12.85
N PRO A 118 0.36 -23.87 13.51
CA PRO A 118 0.09 -24.39 14.85
C PRO A 118 -0.02 -23.32 15.93
N HIS A 119 0.45 -22.10 15.66
CA HIS A 119 0.33 -20.95 16.56
C HIS A 119 -0.93 -20.11 16.29
N VAL A 120 -1.79 -20.52 15.36
CA VAL A 120 -3.06 -19.86 15.04
C VAL A 120 -4.21 -20.64 15.69
N GLU A 121 -4.85 -20.03 16.68
CA GLU A 121 -6.01 -20.60 17.39
C GLU A 121 -7.30 -19.91 16.95
N LEU A 122 -8.15 -20.61 16.18
CA LEU A 122 -9.43 -20.06 15.67
C LEU A 122 -10.66 -20.45 16.50
N GLN A 123 -10.61 -21.62 17.16
CA GLN A 123 -11.78 -22.21 17.82
C GLN A 123 -12.25 -21.36 19.01
N ASP A 124 -11.31 -20.85 19.80
CA ASP A 124 -11.56 -20.13 21.04
C ASP A 124 -12.35 -18.83 20.90
N PHE A 125 -12.51 -18.30 19.69
CA PHE A 125 -13.29 -17.06 19.47
C PHE A 125 -14.24 -17.15 18.26
N ASN A 126 -14.60 -18.38 17.87
CA ASN A 126 -15.55 -18.68 16.81
C ASN A 126 -15.17 -18.06 15.46
N ALA A 127 -13.92 -18.30 15.02
CA ALA A 127 -13.43 -17.89 13.71
C ALA A 127 -13.20 -19.10 12.78
N LYS A 128 -13.25 -18.85 11.47
CA LYS A 128 -13.02 -19.88 10.44
C LYS A 128 -12.25 -19.31 9.26
N ALA A 129 -11.11 -19.93 8.93
CA ALA A 129 -10.43 -19.72 7.65
C ALA A 129 -10.95 -20.74 6.64
N SER A 130 -11.88 -20.32 5.77
CA SER A 130 -12.56 -21.26 4.87
C SER A 130 -11.66 -21.75 3.74
N THR A 131 -11.79 -23.04 3.39
CA THR A 131 -11.20 -23.69 2.21
C THR A 131 -12.24 -23.96 1.11
N ALA A 132 -13.51 -23.61 1.35
CA ALA A 132 -14.61 -23.68 0.39
C ALA A 132 -15.35 -22.34 0.27
N LEU A 133 -16.20 -22.20 -0.75
CA LEU A 133 -17.12 -21.07 -0.87
C LEU A 133 -18.20 -21.18 0.22
N GLU A 134 -18.29 -20.19 1.09
CA GLU A 134 -19.22 -20.18 2.22
C GLU A 134 -20.31 -19.13 2.02
N LYS A 135 -21.57 -19.51 2.20
CA LYS A 135 -22.68 -18.56 2.15
C LYS A 135 -22.89 -17.95 3.52
N LEU A 136 -22.99 -16.62 3.60
CA LEU A 136 -23.44 -15.89 4.79
C LEU A 136 -24.97 -16.03 4.94
N SER A 137 -25.43 -17.28 5.08
CA SER A 137 -26.83 -17.67 5.04
C SER A 137 -27.63 -17.01 6.17
N GLY A 138 -28.82 -16.52 5.86
CA GLY A 138 -29.69 -15.85 6.82
C GLY A 138 -29.32 -14.38 7.10
N MET A 139 -28.20 -13.89 6.55
CA MET A 139 -27.86 -12.48 6.61
C MET A 139 -28.50 -11.73 5.43
N VAL A 140 -29.10 -10.57 5.70
CA VAL A 140 -29.57 -9.65 4.65
C VAL A 140 -28.51 -8.61 4.28
N SER A 141 -27.44 -8.53 5.07
CA SER A 141 -26.31 -7.63 4.94
C SER A 141 -25.12 -8.20 5.70
N ALA A 142 -23.91 -7.96 5.19
CA ALA A 142 -22.67 -8.30 5.87
C ALA A 142 -21.83 -7.04 6.12
N ASN A 143 -21.11 -7.01 7.24
CA ASN A 143 -20.05 -6.04 7.48
C ASN A 143 -18.70 -6.74 7.37
N VAL A 144 -17.78 -6.18 6.58
CA VAL A 144 -16.51 -6.83 6.25
C VAL A 144 -15.35 -5.93 6.64
N GLY A 145 -14.39 -6.49 7.37
CA GLY A 145 -13.12 -5.83 7.70
C GLY A 145 -12.05 -6.08 6.65
N LEU A 146 -11.10 -5.16 6.53
CA LEU A 146 -9.92 -5.26 5.69
C LEU A 146 -8.70 -4.77 6.47
N SER A 147 -7.71 -5.63 6.63
CA SER A 147 -6.42 -5.30 7.24
C SER A 147 -5.31 -5.18 6.19
N SER A 148 -4.46 -4.17 6.32
CA SER A 148 -3.26 -4.02 5.50
C SER A 148 -2.13 -3.42 6.32
N PHE A 149 -1.07 -4.19 6.54
CA PHE A 149 0.06 -3.83 7.40
C PHE A 149 1.33 -3.69 6.56
N GLY A 150 1.91 -2.50 6.55
CA GLY A 150 3.15 -2.24 5.82
C GLY A 150 4.36 -2.74 6.60
N PHE A 151 5.39 -3.25 5.90
CA PHE A 151 6.62 -3.72 6.55
C PHE A 151 7.33 -2.64 7.38
N GLY A 152 7.11 -1.34 7.07
CA GLY A 152 7.61 -0.21 7.85
C GLY A 152 6.77 0.13 9.07
N GLY A 153 5.81 -0.72 9.43
CA GLY A 153 4.97 -0.61 10.63
C GLY A 153 3.77 0.35 10.50
N THR A 154 3.50 0.89 9.32
CA THR A 154 2.24 1.65 9.08
C THR A 154 1.11 0.67 8.81
N ASN A 155 0.13 0.66 9.71
CA ASN A 155 -1.02 -0.24 9.66
C ASN A 155 -2.27 0.52 9.25
N ALA A 156 -3.11 -0.11 8.44
CA ALA A 156 -4.45 0.35 8.13
C ALA A 156 -5.46 -0.77 8.39
N HIS A 157 -6.62 -0.39 8.93
CA HIS A 157 -7.78 -1.25 9.00
C HIS A 157 -9.01 -0.48 8.53
N ALA A 158 -9.81 -1.11 7.67
CA ALA A 158 -11.03 -0.55 7.13
C ALA A 158 -12.22 -1.46 7.40
N LEU A 159 -13.38 -0.87 7.65
CA LEU A 159 -14.65 -1.54 7.82
C LEU A 159 -15.60 -1.08 6.72
N LEU A 160 -16.12 -2.06 5.98
CA LEU A 160 -17.13 -1.89 4.95
C LEU A 160 -18.48 -2.34 5.52
N GLN A 161 -19.37 -1.38 5.71
CA GLN A 161 -20.76 -1.60 6.14
C GLN A 161 -21.69 -1.63 4.93
N SER A 162 -22.61 -2.60 4.89
CA SER A 162 -23.73 -2.52 3.95
C SER A 162 -24.78 -1.53 4.47
N SER A 163 -25.20 -0.57 3.65
CA SER A 163 -26.20 0.45 4.04
C SER A 163 -27.64 0.03 3.76
N ARG A 164 -27.89 -1.10 3.08
CA ARG A 164 -29.22 -1.62 2.75
C ARG A 164 -29.20 -3.14 2.66
N PRO A 165 -30.32 -3.82 2.98
CA PRO A 165 -30.46 -5.24 2.63
C PRO A 165 -30.26 -5.39 1.13
N HIS A 166 -29.31 -6.23 0.73
CA HIS A 166 -29.00 -6.42 -0.68
C HIS A 166 -30.11 -7.29 -1.28
N VAL A 167 -31.06 -6.69 -1.98
CA VAL A 167 -31.90 -7.45 -2.90
C VAL A 167 -30.98 -7.82 -4.06
N ARG A 168 -30.71 -9.12 -4.22
CA ARG A 168 -29.91 -9.62 -5.34
C ARG A 168 -30.71 -9.41 -6.62
N GLU A 169 -30.47 -8.29 -7.29
CA GLU A 169 -30.89 -8.14 -8.67
C GLU A 169 -30.08 -9.14 -9.53
N PRO A 170 -30.66 -9.71 -10.60
CA PRO A 170 -29.91 -10.53 -11.54
C PRO A 170 -28.68 -9.74 -12.00
N PRO A 171 -27.50 -10.37 -12.13
CA PRO A 171 -26.33 -9.67 -12.61
C PRO A 171 -26.67 -9.05 -13.96
N GLU A 172 -26.77 -7.72 -13.99
CA GLU A 172 -26.88 -6.99 -15.24
C GLU A 172 -25.65 -7.38 -16.06
N THR A 173 -25.85 -7.79 -17.30
CA THR A 173 -24.74 -8.04 -18.21
C THR A 173 -24.03 -6.72 -18.43
N LEU A 174 -23.05 -6.42 -17.58
CA LEU A 174 -22.20 -5.26 -17.75
C LEU A 174 -21.52 -5.41 -19.10
N PRO A 175 -21.51 -4.35 -19.94
CA PRO A 175 -20.74 -4.38 -21.16
C PRO A 175 -19.30 -4.75 -20.81
N ALA A 176 -18.67 -5.58 -21.64
CA ALA A 176 -17.28 -5.97 -21.46
C ALA A 176 -16.46 -4.71 -21.17
N LEU A 177 -15.81 -4.66 -20.00
CA LEU A 177 -14.97 -3.53 -19.64
C LEU A 177 -13.93 -3.34 -20.75
N SER A 178 -14.10 -2.30 -21.57
CA SER A 178 -13.10 -1.93 -22.56
C SER A 178 -11.95 -1.27 -21.79
N PHE A 179 -11.04 -2.08 -21.29
CA PHE A 179 -9.82 -1.57 -20.70
C PHE A 179 -8.97 -0.98 -21.83
N ARG A 180 -9.07 0.33 -22.04
CA ARG A 180 -7.98 1.05 -22.66
C ARG A 180 -6.87 1.07 -21.62
N ARG A 181 -5.89 0.16 -21.76
CA ARG A 181 -4.70 0.12 -20.92
C ARG A 181 -3.91 1.40 -21.17
N ILE A 182 -4.29 2.47 -20.48
CA ILE A 182 -3.54 3.72 -20.44
C ILE A 182 -2.53 3.49 -19.34
N ALA A 183 -1.26 3.30 -19.72
CA ALA A 183 -0.19 3.41 -18.76
C ALA A 183 -0.25 4.85 -18.23
N PHE A 184 -0.63 5.00 -16.97
CA PHE A 184 -0.20 6.12 -16.15
C PHE A 184 1.09 5.61 -15.51
N PRO A 185 2.26 5.68 -16.19
CA PRO A 185 3.51 5.59 -15.44
C PRO A 185 3.32 6.57 -14.29
N TRP A 186 3.45 6.06 -13.06
CA TRP A 186 3.36 6.79 -11.80
C TRP A 186 3.75 8.24 -12.05
N ALA A 187 2.73 9.11 -12.20
CA ALA A 187 2.75 10.31 -13.05
C ALA A 187 4.09 10.49 -13.76
N ALA A 188 4.25 10.13 -15.06
CA ALA A 188 5.46 10.44 -15.83
C ALA A 188 5.86 11.82 -15.36
N PRO A 189 6.95 11.96 -14.56
CA PRO A 189 7.18 13.20 -13.88
C PRO A 189 7.21 14.17 -15.04
N VAL A 190 6.28 15.10 -15.05
CA VAL A 190 6.41 16.22 -15.94
C VAL A 190 7.34 17.10 -15.12
N PRO A 191 8.67 17.00 -15.23
CA PRO A 191 9.49 17.87 -14.45
C PRO A 191 9.51 19.13 -15.32
N ARG A 192 8.57 20.04 -15.04
CA ARG A 192 8.58 21.43 -15.55
C ARG A 192 9.83 22.22 -15.15
N LEU A 193 10.84 21.55 -14.59
CA LEU A 193 12.01 22.15 -13.99
C LEU A 193 13.08 22.49 -15.02
N LEU A 194 13.16 21.77 -16.16
CA LEU A 194 14.21 21.96 -17.14
C LEU A 194 13.76 22.89 -18.27
N SER A 195 14.37 24.07 -18.36
CA SER A 195 14.31 24.92 -19.55
C SER A 195 15.61 24.83 -20.32
N LEU A 196 15.55 24.53 -21.63
CA LEU A 196 16.72 24.59 -22.50
C LEU A 196 17.25 26.03 -22.52
N LYS A 197 18.50 26.22 -22.10
CA LYS A 197 19.11 27.56 -22.03
C LYS A 197 19.90 27.88 -23.30
N ARG A 198 20.77 26.96 -23.74
CA ARG A 198 21.59 27.15 -24.96
C ARG A 198 22.18 25.84 -25.51
N ARG A 199 22.61 25.87 -26.78
CA ARG A 199 23.35 24.80 -27.45
C ARG A 199 24.67 25.36 -27.99
N GLU A 200 25.77 24.66 -27.71
CA GLU A 200 27.13 25.01 -28.15
C GLU A 200 27.73 23.78 -28.86
N GLY A 201 27.72 23.78 -30.19
CA GLY A 201 28.19 22.62 -30.98
C GLY A 201 27.40 21.35 -30.66
N SER A 202 28.09 20.30 -30.19
CA SER A 202 27.51 19.04 -29.73
C SER A 202 26.99 19.07 -28.29
N THR A 203 27.23 20.17 -27.55
CA THR A 203 26.87 20.31 -26.14
C THR A 203 25.54 21.04 -25.99
N VAL A 204 24.68 20.54 -25.10
CA VAL A 204 23.36 21.14 -24.81
C VAL A 204 23.29 21.46 -23.32
N ILE A 205 22.89 22.69 -22.98
CA ILE A 205 22.89 23.22 -21.62
C ILE A 205 21.47 23.55 -21.19
N PHE A 206 21.06 23.00 -20.04
CA PHE A 206 19.74 23.16 -19.44
C PHE A 206 19.84 23.94 -18.13
N GLU A 207 18.78 24.66 -17.79
CA GLU A 207 18.63 25.36 -16.51
C GLU A 207 17.50 24.72 -15.71
N VAL A 208 17.72 24.59 -14.39
CA VAL A 208 16.76 24.02 -13.44
C VAL A 208 16.44 25.08 -12.38
N GLN A 209 15.15 25.40 -12.21
CA GLN A 209 14.72 26.12 -11.02
C GLN A 209 14.50 25.14 -9.88
N VAL A 210 15.19 25.35 -8.75
CA VAL A 210 15.06 24.53 -7.55
C VAL A 210 14.46 25.40 -6.44
N ASP A 211 13.47 24.88 -5.72
CA ASP A 211 12.88 25.55 -4.56
C ASP A 211 13.94 25.77 -3.47
N ALA A 212 13.90 26.92 -2.79
CA ALA A 212 14.86 27.26 -1.74
C ALA A 212 14.87 26.23 -0.59
N GLU A 213 13.73 25.57 -0.31
CA GLU A 213 13.66 24.49 0.68
C GLU A 213 14.42 23.23 0.23
N LEU A 214 14.43 22.94 -1.07
CA LEU A 214 15.20 21.82 -1.67
C LEU A 214 16.70 22.15 -1.74
N VAL A 215 17.06 23.43 -1.88
CA VAL A 215 18.46 23.89 -1.72
C VAL A 215 18.97 23.58 -0.31
N GLY A 216 18.10 23.59 0.71
CA GLY A 216 18.42 23.15 2.07
C GLY A 216 18.74 21.65 2.21
N LEU A 217 18.39 20.82 1.21
CA LEU A 217 18.84 19.42 1.12
C LEU A 217 20.16 19.27 0.34
N CYS A 218 20.54 20.29 -0.43
CA CYS A 218 21.82 20.35 -1.14
C CYS A 218 23.00 20.71 -0.24
N SER A 219 22.80 21.06 1.03
CA SER A 219 23.88 21.42 1.97
C SER A 219 24.67 20.22 2.54
N HIS A 220 24.51 19.02 1.98
CA HIS A 220 25.36 17.89 2.35
C HIS A 220 26.75 18.09 1.72
N MET A 221 27.70 18.55 2.54
CA MET A 221 29.10 18.71 2.12
C MET A 221 29.92 17.49 2.52
N VAL A 222 30.66 16.94 1.57
CA VAL A 222 31.66 15.90 1.83
C VAL A 222 32.99 16.42 1.27
N TYR A 223 34.00 16.58 2.14
CA TYR A 223 35.31 17.14 1.80
C TYR A 223 35.22 18.52 1.09
N ASP A 224 34.48 19.47 1.67
CA ASP A 224 34.27 20.82 1.13
C ASP A 224 33.64 20.87 -0.27
N GLN A 225 33.04 19.76 -0.71
CA GLN A 225 32.30 19.69 -1.95
C GLN A 225 30.82 19.42 -1.68
N THR A 226 29.97 20.22 -2.34
CA THR A 226 28.52 20.04 -2.33
C THR A 226 28.15 18.72 -3.01
N CYS A 227 27.61 17.77 -2.26
CA CYS A 227 27.10 16.52 -2.83
C CYS A 227 25.63 16.69 -3.23
N LEU A 228 25.39 16.92 -4.53
CA LEU A 228 24.09 16.54 -5.10
C LEU A 228 23.99 15.01 -5.08
N SER A 229 22.83 14.48 -4.70
CA SER A 229 22.56 13.04 -4.85
C SER A 229 22.80 12.63 -6.29
N SER A 230 23.65 11.64 -6.51
CA SER A 230 23.96 11.09 -7.84
C SER A 230 22.70 10.63 -8.57
N ALA A 231 21.68 10.18 -7.82
CA ALA A 231 20.37 9.85 -8.36
C ALA A 231 19.66 11.05 -9.01
N LEU A 232 19.80 12.25 -8.42
CA LEU A 232 19.20 13.48 -8.93
C LEU A 232 19.92 13.95 -10.21
N LEU A 233 21.25 13.85 -10.24
CA LEU A 233 22.07 14.16 -11.43
C LEU A 233 21.79 13.21 -12.59
N VAL A 234 21.69 11.91 -12.33
CA VAL A 234 21.34 10.90 -13.34
C VAL A 234 19.92 11.14 -13.86
N ALA A 235 18.98 11.50 -12.99
CA ALA A 235 17.62 11.85 -13.41
C ALA A 235 17.61 13.06 -14.36
N PHE A 236 18.37 14.12 -14.05
CA PHE A 236 18.50 15.29 -14.94
C PHE A 236 19.17 14.96 -16.28
N ALA A 237 20.26 14.18 -16.27
CA ALA A 237 20.95 13.78 -17.48
C ALA A 237 20.08 12.90 -18.39
N MET A 238 19.33 11.95 -17.78
CA MET A 238 18.38 11.11 -18.52
C MET A 238 17.25 11.93 -19.13
N ASP A 239 16.77 12.96 -18.44
CA ASP A 239 15.71 13.84 -18.94
C ASP A 239 16.18 14.68 -20.15
N ALA A 240 17.36 15.28 -20.05
CA ALA A 240 18.01 15.99 -21.16
C ALA A 240 18.17 15.11 -22.41
N CYS A 241 18.59 13.85 -22.24
CA CYS A 241 18.71 12.90 -23.35
C CYS A 241 17.35 12.58 -23.99
N ARG A 242 16.30 12.37 -23.18
CA ARG A 242 14.95 12.02 -23.67
C ARG A 242 14.29 13.16 -24.45
N GLN A 243 14.49 14.41 -24.03
CA GLN A 243 13.91 15.55 -24.72
C GLN A 243 14.54 15.84 -26.09
N HIS A 244 15.82 15.50 -26.28
CA HIS A 244 16.57 15.89 -27.48
C HIS A 244 16.90 14.76 -28.45
N ALA A 245 16.96 13.52 -28.00
CA ALA A 245 17.27 12.41 -28.87
C ALA A 245 16.00 11.75 -29.39
N LYS A 246 15.75 11.89 -30.69
CA LYS A 246 14.68 11.15 -31.41
C LYS A 246 14.97 9.65 -31.55
N GLN A 247 15.97 9.13 -30.85
CA GLN A 247 16.44 7.74 -30.87
C GLN A 247 16.89 7.33 -29.46
N ALA A 248 16.96 6.03 -29.19
CA ALA A 248 17.37 5.48 -27.90
C ALA A 248 18.82 5.91 -27.56
N VAL A 249 18.99 6.68 -26.49
CA VAL A 249 20.32 7.11 -26.00
C VAL A 249 20.74 6.22 -24.84
N GLN A 250 21.96 5.69 -24.92
CA GLN A 250 22.64 5.08 -23.78
C GLN A 250 23.55 6.11 -23.11
N LEU A 251 23.28 6.40 -21.84
CA LEU A 251 24.19 7.12 -20.95
C LEU A 251 25.36 6.21 -20.60
N LYS A 252 26.53 6.47 -21.19
CA LYS A 252 27.75 5.69 -20.94
C LYS A 252 28.55 6.17 -19.72
N ASN A 253 28.50 7.46 -19.40
CA ASN A 253 29.21 8.05 -18.26
C ASN A 253 28.56 9.39 -17.85
N VAL A 254 28.59 9.72 -16.55
CA VAL A 254 28.21 11.03 -16.00
C VAL A 254 29.39 11.52 -15.18
N GLN A 255 30.11 12.51 -15.70
CA GLN A 255 31.31 13.04 -15.05
C GLN A 255 31.05 14.49 -14.62
N MET A 256 31.29 14.78 -13.33
CA MET A 256 31.29 16.16 -12.85
C MET A 256 32.60 16.82 -13.26
N VAL A 257 32.52 17.86 -14.10
CA VAL A 257 33.66 18.75 -14.35
C VAL A 257 33.40 20.01 -13.54
N ALA A 258 34.09 20.14 -12.40
CA ALA A 258 34.10 21.39 -11.66
C ALA A 258 34.99 22.37 -12.43
N GLU A 259 34.39 23.31 -13.17
CA GLU A 259 35.13 24.51 -13.57
C GLU A 259 35.35 25.34 -12.31
N ALA A 260 36.61 25.47 -11.91
CA ALA A 260 37.00 26.32 -10.80
C ALA A 260 36.61 27.78 -11.11
N LEU A 261 35.49 28.23 -10.56
CA LEU A 261 35.18 29.64 -10.42
C LEU A 261 36.07 30.23 -9.34
N ALA A 262 37.34 30.43 -9.68
CA ALA A 262 38.24 31.29 -8.93
C ALA A 262 37.78 32.74 -9.08
N LYS A 263 36.90 33.20 -8.18
CA LYS A 263 36.73 34.64 -7.88
C LYS A 263 36.51 34.86 -6.39
N GLN A 264 37.61 35.23 -5.74
CA GLN A 264 37.74 36.19 -4.64
C GLN A 264 36.66 36.16 -3.55
N CYS A 265 36.91 35.40 -2.49
CA CYS A 265 36.59 35.86 -1.14
C CYS A 265 37.89 36.37 -0.51
N SER A 266 38.16 37.67 -0.66
CA SER A 266 38.96 38.40 0.32
C SER A 266 38.10 38.56 1.58
N ARG A 267 38.55 38.01 2.69
CA ARG A 267 38.14 38.47 4.01
C ARG A 267 39.39 38.65 4.84
N ASP A 268 39.64 39.91 5.16
CA ASP A 268 40.24 40.34 6.42
C ASP A 268 39.50 39.68 7.61
#